data_AF-A0A1A8B253-F1
#
_entry.id   AF-A0A1A8B253-F1
#
_cell.length_a   1.000
_cell.length_b   1.000
_cell.length_c   1.000
_cell.angle_alpha   90.00
_cell.angle_beta   90.00
_cell.angle_gamma   90.00
#
_symmetry.space_group_name_H-M   'P 1'
#
loop_
_entity.id
_entity.type
_entity.pdbx_description
1 polymer ?
#
loop_
_entity_poly.entity_id
_entity_poly.type
_entity_poly.pdbx_seq_one_letter_code
_entity_poly.pdbx_strand_id
1 'polypeptide(L)'
;MCHSGFPSSTLSCCYHINRKPNMADETAKAQVARPGGDTIFGKIVRKEIPVNLVYEDDLCVAFPDIAPQAPTHILVVPKKPIVQLSQAEDSDAALLGHMLIVAKKCARDAGLAKGYRIVINDGPDGGQSVYHIHIHILGGRILGWPPG
;
A
#
# COMPACT_ATOMS: atom_id res chain seq x y z
N MET A 1 -37.31 49.36 4.26
CA MET A 1 -38.28 48.25 4.14
C MET A 1 -38.69 48.15 2.67
N CYS A 2 -38.09 47.23 1.92
CA CYS A 2 -38.55 46.81 0.59
C CYS A 2 -38.18 45.33 0.41
N HIS A 3 -39.04 44.64 -0.32
CA HIS A 3 -39.33 43.22 -0.23
C HIS A 3 -38.31 42.24 -0.85
N SER A 4 -38.38 41.04 -0.26
CA SER A 4 -37.94 39.70 -0.63
C SER A 4 -38.46 39.12 -1.97
N GLY A 5 -37.66 38.21 -2.56
CA GLY A 5 -38.08 37.10 -3.47
C GLY A 5 -37.62 37.30 -4.92
N PHE A 6 -36.67 36.56 -5.50
CA PHE A 6 -36.63 35.15 -5.97
C PHE A 6 -35.29 34.98 -6.78
N PRO A 7 -34.86 33.81 -7.34
CA PRO A 7 -35.40 32.45 -7.30
C PRO A 7 -34.37 31.35 -6.90
N SER A 8 -34.93 30.16 -6.71
CA SER A 8 -34.27 28.85 -6.66
C SER A 8 -33.39 28.59 -7.88
N SER A 9 -32.10 28.31 -7.65
CA SER A 9 -31.32 27.31 -8.41
C SER A 9 -29.93 27.21 -7.78
N THR A 10 -29.56 26.00 -7.34
CA THR A 10 -28.32 25.30 -7.68
C THR A 10 -28.15 24.14 -6.71
N LEU A 11 -28.21 22.92 -7.28
CA LEU A 11 -27.63 21.74 -6.70
C LEU A 11 -26.17 22.04 -6.34
N SER A 12 -25.85 22.18 -5.05
CA SER A 12 -24.47 22.15 -4.60
C SER A 12 -24.11 20.72 -4.19
N CYS A 13 -23.80 19.94 -5.21
CA CYS A 13 -22.90 18.79 -5.08
C CYS A 13 -21.57 19.30 -4.49
N CYS A 14 -21.27 18.92 -3.25
CA CYS A 14 -19.92 19.04 -2.67
C CYS A 14 -19.76 18.05 -1.50
N TYR A 15 -19.78 16.76 -1.81
CA TYR A 15 -19.09 15.78 -0.97
C TYR A 15 -17.60 15.83 -1.34
N HIS A 16 -16.84 16.70 -0.69
CA HIS A 16 -15.39 16.56 -0.58
C HIS A 16 -15.06 16.19 0.87
N ILE A 17 -15.39 14.96 1.24
CA ILE A 17 -14.82 14.35 2.43
C ILE A 17 -13.46 13.79 2.01
N ASN A 18 -12.41 14.59 2.24
CA ASN A 18 -11.04 14.09 2.31
C ASN A 18 -10.93 13.16 3.54
N ARG A 19 -11.39 11.91 3.40
CA ARG A 19 -11.19 10.89 4.41
C ARG A 19 -9.75 10.41 4.31
N LYS A 20 -8.94 10.67 5.33
CA LYS A 20 -7.67 9.98 5.49
C LYS A 20 -7.99 8.47 5.61
N PRO A 21 -7.34 7.60 4.82
CA PRO A 21 -7.56 6.16 4.93
C PRO A 21 -7.15 5.70 6.33
N ASN A 22 -8.04 4.96 6.99
CA ASN A 22 -7.83 4.45 8.35
C ASN A 22 -7.26 3.02 8.27
N MET A 23 -6.50 2.58 9.27
CA MET A 23 -6.06 1.17 9.40
C MET A 23 -7.24 0.20 9.29
N ALA A 24 -8.41 0.61 9.78
CA ALA A 24 -9.66 -0.14 9.64
C ALA A 24 -10.05 -0.46 8.18
N ASP A 25 -9.67 0.38 7.22
CA ASP A 25 -9.99 0.17 5.80
C ASP A 25 -9.13 -0.95 5.21
N GLU A 26 -7.86 -1.06 5.61
CA GLU A 26 -6.98 -2.17 5.18
C GLU A 26 -7.39 -3.49 5.84
N THR A 27 -7.74 -3.47 7.13
CA THR A 27 -8.28 -4.65 7.81
C THR A 27 -9.56 -5.13 7.14
N ALA A 28 -10.48 -4.22 6.79
CA ALA A 28 -11.71 -4.58 6.09
C ALA A 28 -11.45 -5.21 4.71
N LYS A 29 -10.50 -4.66 3.93
CA LYS A 29 -10.08 -5.26 2.64
C LYS A 29 -9.49 -6.65 2.84
N ALA A 30 -8.68 -6.86 3.88
CA ALA A 30 -8.07 -8.15 4.16
C ALA A 30 -9.10 -9.26 4.45
N GLN A 31 -10.17 -8.93 5.16
CA GLN A 31 -11.21 -9.91 5.51
C GLN A 31 -12.00 -10.46 4.31
N VAL A 32 -12.05 -9.71 3.20
CA VAL A 32 -12.76 -10.12 1.98
C VAL A 32 -11.83 -10.58 0.87
N ALA A 33 -10.53 -10.34 1.00
CA ALA A 33 -9.53 -10.73 0.02
C ALA A 33 -9.44 -12.27 -0.06
N ARG A 34 -9.27 -12.78 -1.28
CA ARG A 34 -9.13 -14.22 -1.54
C ARG A 34 -7.86 -14.51 -2.32
N PRO A 35 -7.17 -15.64 -2.06
CA PRO A 35 -6.12 -16.13 -2.94
C PRO A 35 -6.66 -16.42 -4.34
N GLY A 36 -5.91 -16.06 -5.37
CA GLY A 36 -6.17 -16.47 -6.75
C GLY A 36 -6.16 -15.33 -7.78
N GLY A 37 -5.92 -15.69 -9.04
CA GLY A 37 -6.06 -14.82 -10.20
C GLY A 37 -5.04 -13.69 -10.33
N ASP A 38 -5.32 -12.82 -11.30
CA ASP A 38 -4.54 -11.63 -11.61
C ASP A 38 -4.82 -10.48 -10.63
N THR A 39 -3.87 -10.21 -9.73
CA THR A 39 -4.01 -9.19 -8.69
C THR A 39 -3.77 -7.77 -9.24
N ILE A 40 -4.23 -6.76 -8.51
CA ILE A 40 -3.91 -5.35 -8.81
C ILE A 40 -2.39 -5.13 -8.91
N PHE A 41 -1.61 -5.82 -8.09
CA PHE A 41 -0.15 -5.76 -8.12
C PHE A 41 0.42 -6.48 -9.35
N GLY A 42 -0.17 -7.58 -9.79
CA GLY A 42 0.17 -8.20 -11.08
C GLY A 42 0.00 -7.23 -12.26
N LYS A 43 -1.11 -6.48 -12.28
CA LYS A 43 -1.37 -5.45 -13.29
C LYS A 43 -0.36 -4.29 -13.25
N ILE A 44 0.04 -3.87 -12.05
CA ILE A 44 1.09 -2.85 -11.87
C ILE A 44 2.44 -3.37 -12.38
N VAL A 45 2.83 -4.59 -12.01
CA VAL A 45 4.07 -5.23 -12.47
C VAL A 45 4.11 -5.33 -14.01
N ARG A 46 2.98 -5.64 -14.64
CA ARG A 46 2.84 -5.69 -16.11
C ARG A 46 2.59 -4.32 -16.77
N LYS A 47 2.61 -3.23 -16.00
CA LYS A 47 2.41 -1.85 -16.48
C LYS A 47 1.05 -1.61 -17.16
N GLU A 48 0.05 -2.43 -16.84
CA GLU A 48 -1.33 -2.26 -17.32
C GLU A 48 -2.04 -1.12 -16.57
N ILE A 49 -1.59 -0.83 -15.35
CA ILE A 49 -2.07 0.28 -14.53
C ILE A 49 -0.91 1.23 -14.27
N PRO A 50 -1.04 2.52 -14.61
CA PRO A 50 0.02 3.49 -14.39
C PRO A 50 0.18 3.75 -12.89
N VAL A 51 1.41 3.57 -12.39
CA VAL A 51 1.81 3.90 -11.03
C VAL A 51 3.18 4.59 -11.09
N ASN A 52 3.37 5.60 -10.26
CA ASN A 52 4.67 6.26 -10.12
C ASN A 52 5.63 5.35 -9.34
N LEU A 53 6.45 4.59 -10.05
CA LEU A 53 7.45 3.73 -9.45
C LEU A 53 8.57 4.59 -8.84
N VAL A 54 8.89 4.33 -7.57
CA VAL A 54 10.06 4.91 -6.90
C VAL A 54 11.29 4.02 -7.03
N TYR A 55 11.09 2.77 -7.45
CA TYR A 55 12.14 1.80 -7.75
C TYR A 55 11.61 0.74 -8.74
N GLU A 56 12.45 0.30 -9.66
CA GLU A 56 12.19 -0.86 -10.53
C GLU A 56 13.53 -1.54 -10.87
N ASP A 57 13.57 -2.87 -10.74
CA ASP A 57 14.61 -3.71 -11.33
C ASP A 57 14.01 -5.00 -11.90
N ASP A 58 14.84 -5.98 -12.24
CA ASP A 58 14.41 -7.24 -12.85
C ASP A 58 13.62 -8.15 -11.88
N LEU A 59 13.70 -7.91 -10.57
CA LEU A 59 13.13 -8.78 -9.55
C LEU A 59 11.92 -8.17 -8.85
N CYS A 60 11.88 -6.85 -8.64
CA CYS A 60 10.79 -6.19 -7.94
C CYS A 60 10.54 -4.76 -8.41
N VAL A 61 9.40 -4.23 -7.97
CA VAL A 61 9.01 -2.82 -8.12
C VAL A 61 8.71 -2.24 -6.75
N ALA A 62 8.88 -0.93 -6.59
CA ALA A 62 8.40 -0.22 -5.41
C ALA A 62 7.62 1.05 -5.78
N PHE A 63 6.55 1.32 -5.04
CA PHE A 63 5.66 2.45 -5.31
C PHE A 63 4.93 2.93 -4.05
N PRO A 64 4.48 4.20 -3.99
CA PRO A 64 3.69 4.69 -2.88
C PRO A 64 2.37 3.95 -2.75
N ASP A 65 1.97 3.65 -1.51
CA ASP A 65 0.65 3.10 -1.23
C ASP A 65 -0.44 4.15 -1.53
N ILE A 66 -1.54 3.73 -2.15
CA ILE A 66 -2.69 4.60 -2.47
C ILE A 66 -3.48 5.00 -1.21
N ALA A 67 -3.39 4.20 -0.15
CA ALA A 67 -4.05 4.38 1.14
C ALA A 67 -3.00 4.51 2.28
N PRO A 68 -2.17 5.58 2.29
CA PRO A 68 -1.01 5.68 3.17
C PRO A 68 -1.38 5.74 4.66
N GLN A 69 -0.77 4.87 5.48
CA GLN A 69 -0.96 4.81 6.94
C GLN A 69 0.12 5.60 7.73
N ALA A 70 1.07 6.20 7.02
CA ALA A 70 2.10 7.08 7.56
C ALA A 70 2.46 8.12 6.49
N PRO A 71 3.10 9.26 6.85
CA PRO A 71 3.51 10.28 5.88
C PRO A 71 4.33 9.72 4.72
N THR A 72 5.15 8.70 4.97
CA THR A 72 5.73 7.84 3.94
C THR A 72 5.18 6.43 4.11
N HIS A 73 4.46 5.95 3.09
CA HIS A 73 4.01 4.56 2.98
C HIS A 73 4.34 4.04 1.58
N ILE A 74 5.29 3.13 1.47
CA ILE A 74 5.77 2.55 0.20
C ILE A 74 5.57 1.04 0.25
N LEU A 75 5.19 0.45 -0.87
CA LEU A 75 5.12 -0.99 -1.07
C LEU A 75 6.29 -1.46 -1.93
N VAL A 76 6.93 -2.57 -1.56
CA VAL A 76 7.86 -3.32 -2.43
C VAL A 76 7.21 -4.64 -2.80
N VAL A 77 7.10 -4.92 -4.09
CA VAL A 77 6.36 -6.07 -4.63
C VAL A 77 7.25 -6.82 -5.63
N PRO A 78 7.40 -8.15 -5.52
CA PRO A 78 8.19 -8.92 -6.48
C PRO A 78 7.48 -8.99 -7.83
N LYS A 79 8.26 -9.21 -8.89
CA LYS A 79 7.70 -9.54 -10.22
C LYS A 79 7.20 -10.99 -10.26
N LYS A 80 7.81 -11.89 -9.48
CA LYS A 80 7.33 -13.28 -9.25
C LYS A 80 6.03 -13.22 -8.42
N PRO A 81 4.91 -13.80 -8.87
CA PRO A 81 3.62 -13.72 -8.18
C PRO A 81 3.52 -14.69 -6.99
N ILE A 82 4.33 -14.48 -5.95
CA ILE A 82 4.21 -15.23 -4.69
C ILE A 82 2.95 -14.73 -3.97
N VAL A 83 2.02 -15.64 -3.66
CA VAL A 83 0.68 -15.31 -3.14
C VAL A 83 0.74 -14.65 -1.76
N GLN A 84 1.53 -15.23 -0.85
CA GLN A 84 1.70 -14.79 0.53
C GLN A 84 3.00 -15.39 1.10
N LEU A 85 3.47 -14.90 2.25
CA LEU A 85 4.75 -15.33 2.82
C LEU A 85 4.75 -16.82 3.19
N SER A 86 3.65 -17.34 3.73
CA SER A 86 3.51 -18.77 4.07
C SER A 86 3.50 -19.71 2.87
N GLN A 87 3.47 -19.18 1.64
CA GLN A 87 3.59 -19.94 0.40
C GLN A 87 4.92 -19.69 -0.34
N ALA A 88 5.85 -18.93 0.26
CA ALA A 88 7.20 -18.82 -0.28
C ALA A 88 7.95 -20.15 -0.11
N GLU A 89 8.78 -20.48 -1.09
CA GLU A 89 9.64 -21.67 -1.05
C GLU A 89 11.06 -21.29 -0.61
N ASP A 90 11.88 -22.28 -0.19
CA ASP A 90 13.30 -22.04 0.12
C ASP A 90 14.06 -21.43 -1.07
N SER A 91 13.61 -21.74 -2.30
CA SER A 91 14.14 -21.18 -3.55
C SER A 91 13.93 -19.65 -3.66
N ASP A 92 12.98 -19.09 -2.91
CA ASP A 92 12.66 -17.65 -2.88
C ASP A 92 13.51 -16.85 -1.89
N ALA A 93 14.37 -17.50 -1.09
CA ALA A 93 15.16 -16.82 -0.06
C ALA A 93 15.98 -15.63 -0.60
N ALA A 94 16.59 -15.78 -1.78
CA ALA A 94 17.35 -14.70 -2.42
C ALA A 94 16.45 -13.53 -2.85
N LEU A 95 15.26 -13.81 -3.38
CA LEU A 95 14.29 -12.79 -3.78
C LEU A 95 13.75 -12.04 -2.55
N LEU A 96 13.38 -12.75 -1.49
CA LEU A 96 12.90 -12.14 -0.24
C LEU A 96 13.97 -11.27 0.41
N GLY A 97 15.23 -11.74 0.42
CA GLY A 97 16.37 -10.96 0.87
C GLY A 97 16.58 -9.71 0.02
N HIS A 98 16.50 -9.85 -1.31
CA HIS A 98 16.59 -8.71 -2.24
C HIS A 98 15.51 -7.67 -1.97
N MET A 99 14.25 -8.09 -1.78
CA MET A 99 13.15 -7.18 -1.46
C MET A 99 13.40 -6.37 -0.18
N LEU A 100 13.97 -6.97 0.87
CA LEU A 100 14.33 -6.25 2.10
C LEU A 100 15.46 -5.22 1.87
N ILE A 101 16.44 -5.56 1.03
CA ILE A 101 17.52 -4.63 0.65
C ILE A 101 16.96 -3.46 -0.18
N VAL A 102 16.03 -3.72 -1.10
CA VAL A 102 15.32 -2.68 -1.85
C VAL A 102 14.49 -1.82 -0.90
N ALA A 103 13.78 -2.41 0.06
CA ALA A 103 13.02 -1.65 1.04
C ALA A 103 13.90 -0.67 1.84
N LYS A 104 15.08 -1.11 2.28
CA LYS A 104 16.07 -0.22 2.92
C LYS A 104 16.50 0.94 1.99
N LYS A 105 16.76 0.67 0.71
CA LYS A 105 17.15 1.71 -0.27
C LYS A 105 16.02 2.73 -0.45
N CYS A 106 14.79 2.26 -0.68
CA CYS A 106 13.61 3.12 -0.83
C CYS A 106 13.37 3.97 0.43
N ALA A 107 13.53 3.40 1.63
CA ALA A 107 13.40 4.15 2.88
C ALA A 107 14.45 5.26 3.02
N ARG A 108 15.71 4.98 2.65
CA ARG A 108 16.78 5.98 2.61
C ARG A 108 16.46 7.10 1.63
N ASP A 109 16.06 6.73 0.40
CA ASP A 109 15.80 7.69 -0.68
C ASP A 109 14.55 8.54 -0.39
N ALA A 110 13.60 8.01 0.37
CA ALA A 110 12.45 8.74 0.90
C ALA A 110 12.76 9.59 2.16
N GLY A 111 14.01 9.66 2.61
CA GLY A 111 14.43 10.51 3.74
C GLY A 111 14.08 9.98 5.13
N LEU A 112 13.83 8.67 5.29
CA LEU A 112 13.46 8.05 6.57
C LEU A 112 14.66 7.82 7.52
N ALA A 113 15.51 8.84 7.69
CA ALA A 113 16.73 8.77 8.49
C ALA A 113 16.50 8.57 10.00
N LYS A 114 15.30 8.92 10.50
CA LYS A 114 14.91 8.74 11.91
C LYS A 114 14.33 7.35 12.22
N GLY A 115 14.31 6.46 11.23
CA GLY A 115 13.75 5.11 11.34
C GLY A 115 12.44 4.92 10.60
N TYR A 116 12.06 3.65 10.44
CA TYR A 116 10.87 3.18 9.73
C TYR A 116 10.50 1.78 10.23
N ARG A 117 9.28 1.32 9.91
CA ARG A 117 8.84 -0.06 10.16
C ARG A 117 8.65 -0.78 8.83
N ILE A 118 9.07 -2.04 8.83
CA ILE A 118 8.82 -3.01 7.76
C ILE A 118 7.70 -3.94 8.23
N VAL A 119 6.70 -4.16 7.38
CA VAL A 119 5.59 -5.08 7.66
C VAL A 119 5.35 -5.98 6.45
N ILE A 120 5.16 -7.28 6.71
CA ILE A 120 4.65 -8.26 5.75
C ILE A 120 3.46 -8.91 6.43
N ASN A 121 2.30 -8.83 5.80
CA ASN A 121 1.06 -9.42 6.31
C ASN A 121 0.85 -10.78 5.63
N ASP A 122 0.45 -11.79 6.42
CA ASP A 122 0.13 -13.13 5.93
C ASP A 122 -1.30 -13.51 6.35
N GLY A 123 -2.15 -13.79 5.36
CA GLY A 123 -3.52 -14.23 5.57
C GLY A 123 -4.46 -13.21 6.23
N PRO A 124 -5.68 -13.65 6.61
CA PRO A 124 -6.71 -12.77 7.15
C PRO A 124 -6.34 -12.11 8.48
N ASP A 125 -5.77 -12.88 9.42
CA ASP A 125 -5.39 -12.39 10.75
C ASP A 125 -4.18 -11.46 10.70
N GLY A 126 -3.29 -11.66 9.73
CA GLY A 126 -2.19 -10.75 9.44
C GLY A 126 -2.64 -9.44 8.77
N GLY A 127 -3.90 -9.34 8.31
CA GLY A 127 -4.39 -8.17 7.59
C GLY A 127 -3.87 -8.06 6.15
N GLN A 128 -3.66 -9.19 5.48
CA GLN A 128 -3.22 -9.20 4.07
C GLN A 128 -4.37 -8.79 3.13
N SER A 129 -4.31 -7.59 2.54
CA SER A 129 -5.36 -7.06 1.66
C SER A 129 -5.20 -7.44 0.18
N VAL A 130 -4.00 -7.84 -0.26
CA VAL A 130 -3.72 -8.32 -1.62
C VAL A 130 -2.89 -9.60 -1.56
N TYR A 131 -3.37 -10.65 -2.25
CA TYR A 131 -2.72 -11.96 -2.33
C TYR A 131 -1.60 -12.00 -3.39
N HIS A 132 -0.68 -11.06 -3.24
CA HIS A 132 0.63 -11.01 -3.86
C HIS A 132 1.54 -10.38 -2.80
N ILE A 133 2.55 -11.12 -2.34
CA ILE A 133 3.42 -10.70 -1.23
C ILE A 133 3.96 -9.29 -1.46
N HIS A 134 3.95 -8.48 -0.42
CA HIS A 134 4.40 -7.11 -0.46
C HIS A 134 4.97 -6.70 0.89
N ILE A 135 5.99 -5.86 0.83
CA ILE A 135 6.60 -5.26 2.01
C ILE A 135 6.08 -3.84 2.13
N HIS A 136 5.46 -3.52 3.26
CA HIS A 136 5.17 -2.14 3.64
C HIS A 136 6.40 -1.49 4.27
N ILE A 137 6.67 -0.25 3.87
CA ILE A 137 7.64 0.65 4.49
C ILE A 137 6.85 1.82 5.06
N LEU A 138 6.78 1.94 6.38
CA LEU A 138 6.07 3.03 7.07
C LEU A 138 7.06 3.92 7.80
N GLY A 139 6.96 5.24 7.61
CA GLY A 139 7.82 6.20 8.29
C GLY A 139 7.34 7.65 8.19
N GLY A 140 8.17 8.57 8.68
CA GLY A 140 7.86 10.00 8.72
C GLY A 140 7.01 10.43 9.93
N ARG A 141 6.72 9.50 10.85
CA ARG A 141 6.10 9.75 12.16
C ARG A 141 6.56 8.70 13.17
N ILE A 142 6.29 8.93 14.46
CA ILE A 142 6.42 7.89 15.49
C ILE A 142 5.37 6.80 15.22
N LEU A 143 5.80 5.53 15.27
CA LEU A 143 4.95 4.35 15.11
C LEU A 143 4.71 3.70 16.46
N GLY A 144 3.44 3.46 16.81
CA GLY A 144 3.04 2.89 18.10
C GLY A 144 3.41 1.41 18.28
N TRP A 145 3.18 0.92 19.50
CA TRP A 145 3.30 -0.49 19.88
C TRP A 145 2.07 -0.90 20.71
N PRO A 146 1.42 -2.06 20.46
CA PRO A 146 1.81 -3.11 19.51
C PRO A 146 1.72 -2.69 18.03
N PRO A 147 2.31 -3.47 17.08
CA PRO A 147 2.39 -3.13 15.67
C PRO A 147 1.18 -3.64 14.88
N GLY A 148 -0.01 -3.35 15.40
CA GLY A 148 -1.33 -3.67 14.84
C GLY A 148 -2.36 -2.83 15.56
#